data_AF-A0A2V6RYV4-F1
#
_entry.id   AF-A0A2V6RYV4-F1
#
_cell.length_a   1.000
_cell.length_b   1.000
_cell.length_c   1.000
_cell.angle_alpha   90.00
_cell.angle_beta   90.00
_cell.angle_gamma   90.00
#
_symmetry.space_group_name_H-M   'P 1'
#
loop_
_entity.id
_entity.type
_entity.pdbx_description
1 polymer ?
#
loop_
_entity_poly.entity_id
_entity_poly.type
_entity_poly.pdbx_seq_one_letter_code
_entity_poly.pdbx_strand_id
1 'polypeptide(L)'
;MGIDWTALGEEAVDLLRRYLMIDTTNPPGNEIDDDRVEVTVTGEPKAPNLSPPDTELYKALADAIRRRAPGAVVVPEILVGFTDNWVFRRCGLHGYGWSPFILDFEGEWHRVHGNDERLSLE
;
A
#
# COMPACT_ATOMS: atom_id res chain seq x y z
N MET A 1 -27.70 -4.60 -41.16
CA MET A 1 -27.30 -3.48 -40.29
C MET A 1 -25.82 -3.68 -39.99
N GLY A 2 -24.95 -2.84 -40.56
CA GLY A 2 -23.51 -2.93 -40.36
C GLY A 2 -23.10 -2.13 -39.12
N ILE A 3 -22.06 -2.58 -38.42
CA ILE A 3 -21.48 -1.83 -37.30
C ILE A 3 -20.75 -0.62 -37.87
N ASP A 4 -21.03 0.56 -37.31
CA ASP A 4 -20.29 1.78 -37.59
C ASP A 4 -19.02 1.82 -36.73
N TRP A 5 -17.93 1.35 -37.31
CA TRP A 5 -16.63 1.29 -36.65
C TRP A 5 -16.02 2.67 -36.37
N THR A 6 -16.42 3.70 -37.12
CA THR A 6 -15.94 5.06 -36.92
C THR A 6 -16.58 5.66 -35.68
N ALA A 7 -17.91 5.59 -35.58
CA ALA A 7 -18.64 6.07 -34.41
C ALA A 7 -18.19 5.34 -33.12
N LEU A 8 -18.00 4.01 -33.20
CA LEU A 8 -17.52 3.22 -32.07
C LEU A 8 -16.09 3.61 -31.64
N GLY A 9 -15.23 3.92 -32.62
CA GLY A 9 -13.86 4.38 -32.36
C GLY A 9 -13.81 5.74 -31.67
N GLU A 10 -14.65 6.68 -32.10
CA GLU A 10 -14.76 8.00 -31.50
C GLU A 10 -15.27 7.92 -30.05
N GLU A 11 -16.28 7.09 -29.79
CA GLU A 11 -16.80 6.85 -28.45
C GLU A 11 -15.74 6.24 -27.51
N ALA A 12 -15.00 5.23 -27.98
CA ALA A 12 -13.94 4.59 -27.19
C ALA A 12 -12.81 5.56 -26.84
N VAL A 13 -12.42 6.44 -27.77
CA VAL A 13 -11.40 7.47 -27.53
C VAL A 13 -11.88 8.52 -26.53
N ASP A 14 -13.14 8.95 -26.62
CA ASP A 14 -13.69 9.90 -25.64
C ASP A 14 -13.77 9.30 -24.23
N LEU A 15 -14.23 8.04 -24.11
CA LEU A 15 -14.27 7.32 -22.85
C LEU A 15 -12.88 7.16 -22.23
N LEU A 16 -11.87 6.77 -23.04
CA LEU A 16 -10.49 6.66 -22.57
C LEU A 16 -9.93 8.01 -22.13
N ARG A 17 -10.19 9.08 -22.90
CA ARG A 17 -9.75 10.44 -22.55
C ARG A 17 -10.35 10.87 -21.22
N ARG A 18 -11.63 10.61 -21.01
CA ARG A 18 -12.32 10.90 -19.75
C ARG A 18 -11.76 10.09 -18.60
N TYR A 19 -11.47 8.80 -18.82
CA TYR A 19 -10.86 7.93 -17.82
C TYR A 19 -9.46 8.40 -17.39
N LEU A 20 -8.64 8.87 -18.35
CA LEU A 20 -7.30 9.38 -18.08
C LEU A 20 -7.27 10.77 -17.42
N MET A 21 -8.36 11.55 -17.52
CA MET A 21 -8.47 12.88 -16.90
C MET A 21 -9.07 12.84 -15.49
N ILE A 22 -9.37 11.65 -14.98
CA ILE A 22 -9.78 11.48 -13.59
C ILE A 22 -8.57 11.80 -12.71
N ASP A 23 -8.74 12.73 -11.78
CA ASP A 23 -7.73 13.11 -10.79
C ASP A 23 -7.58 12.00 -9.75
N THR A 24 -6.76 11.00 -10.06
CA THR A 24 -6.50 9.86 -9.17
C THR A 24 -5.33 10.20 -8.24
N THR A 25 -5.60 10.99 -7.21
CA THR A 25 -4.83 10.84 -5.97
C THR A 25 -5.28 9.52 -5.32
N ASN A 26 -4.32 8.69 -4.89
CA ASN A 26 -4.48 7.32 -4.36
C ASN A 26 -5.94 6.93 -3.98
N PRO A 27 -6.56 5.95 -4.67
CA PRO A 27 -8.01 5.84 -4.73
C PRO A 27 -8.73 5.76 -3.37
N PRO A 28 -9.98 6.23 -3.31
CA PRO A 28 -10.73 6.84 -4.42
C PRO A 28 -10.32 8.30 -4.68
N GLY A 29 -10.20 8.66 -5.96
CA GLY A 29 -10.09 10.05 -6.40
C GLY A 29 -11.46 10.74 -6.28
N ASN A 30 -11.61 11.90 -6.91
CA ASN A 30 -12.85 12.69 -6.84
C ASN A 30 -14.05 12.06 -7.57
N GLU A 31 -14.04 10.77 -7.95
CA GLU A 31 -15.12 10.11 -8.70
C GLU A 31 -16.39 9.89 -7.86
N ILE A 32 -16.28 10.00 -6.53
CA ILE A 32 -17.40 9.84 -5.61
C ILE A 32 -18.45 10.95 -5.71
N ASP A 33 -18.15 12.06 -6.39
CA ASP A 33 -19.06 13.20 -6.60
C ASP A 33 -19.84 13.12 -7.94
N ASP A 34 -19.70 12.03 -8.70
CA ASP A 34 -20.46 11.80 -9.95
C ASP A 34 -21.75 11.03 -9.67
N ASP A 35 -22.90 11.63 -9.99
CA ASP A 35 -24.24 11.05 -9.79
C ASP A 35 -24.45 9.69 -10.50
N ARG A 36 -23.58 9.32 -11.45
CA ARG A 36 -23.63 8.03 -12.15
C ARG A 36 -22.88 6.91 -11.41
N VAL A 37 -22.18 7.23 -10.33
CA VAL A 37 -21.39 6.28 -9.53
C VAL A 37 -22.20 5.84 -8.31
N GLU A 38 -22.45 4.55 -8.20
CA GLU A 38 -23.05 3.95 -7.01
C GLU A 38 -21.94 3.44 -6.07
N VAL A 39 -21.92 3.93 -4.84
CA VAL A 39 -20.96 3.51 -3.81
C VAL A 39 -21.63 2.54 -2.84
N THR A 40 -21.08 1.34 -2.73
CA THR A 40 -21.54 0.33 -1.76
C THR A 40 -20.36 -0.19 -0.95
N VAL A 41 -20.55 -0.30 0.37
CA VAL A 41 -19.58 -0.94 1.27
C VAL A 41 -19.71 -2.46 1.13
N THR A 42 -18.65 -3.11 0.65
CA THR A 42 -18.66 -4.56 0.36
C THR A 42 -18.32 -5.44 1.57
N GLY A 43 -17.94 -4.86 2.70
CA GLY A 43 -17.63 -5.60 3.93
C GLY A 43 -17.30 -4.69 5.11
N GLU A 44 -17.20 -5.28 6.30
CA GLU A 44 -16.84 -4.53 7.50
C GLU A 44 -15.41 -3.98 7.41
N PRO A 45 -15.21 -2.68 7.68
CA PRO A 45 -13.87 -2.11 7.78
C PRO A 45 -13.06 -2.83 8.87
N LYS A 46 -11.80 -3.11 8.57
CA LYS A 46 -10.89 -3.73 9.54
C LYS A 46 -10.54 -2.71 10.62
N ALA A 47 -10.74 -3.07 11.88
CA ALA A 47 -10.35 -2.22 13.00
C ALA A 47 -8.82 -2.09 13.07
N PRO A 48 -8.26 -0.86 13.12
CA PRO A 48 -6.83 -0.66 13.26
C PRO A 48 -6.36 -1.20 14.61
N ASN A 49 -5.17 -1.78 14.63
CA ASN A 49 -4.53 -2.28 15.84
C ASN A 49 -3.00 -2.12 15.77
N LEU A 50 -2.35 -2.23 16.91
CA LEU A 50 -0.89 -2.09 17.03
C LEU A 50 -0.34 -3.03 18.09
N SER A 51 0.97 -3.24 18.07
CA SER A 51 1.71 -3.91 19.14
C SER A 51 2.54 -2.87 19.91
N PRO A 52 2.66 -2.96 21.25
CA PRO A 52 3.47 -2.03 22.04
C PRO A 52 4.95 -2.07 21.62
N PRO A 53 5.69 -0.95 21.58
CA PRO A 53 7.08 -0.94 21.12
C PRO A 53 8.10 -1.37 22.19
N ASP A 54 7.70 -2.20 23.15
CA ASP A 54 8.51 -2.61 24.31
C ASP A 54 8.36 -4.11 24.68
N THR A 55 7.76 -4.91 23.80
CA THR A 55 7.59 -6.35 24.02
C THR A 55 8.89 -7.13 23.84
N GLU A 56 8.91 -8.38 24.32
CA GLU A 56 10.07 -9.26 24.16
C GLU A 56 10.40 -9.56 22.69
N LEU A 57 9.39 -9.67 21.83
CA LEU A 57 9.59 -9.83 20.38
C LEU A 57 10.23 -8.58 19.76
N TYR A 58 9.82 -7.38 20.18
CA TYR A 58 10.42 -6.12 19.71
C TYR A 58 11.90 -6.04 20.12
N LYS A 59 12.21 -6.36 21.38
CA LYS A 59 13.59 -6.38 21.89
C LYS A 59 14.46 -7.39 21.14
N ALA A 60 13.93 -8.60 20.92
CA ALA A 60 14.63 -9.64 20.18
C ALA A 60 14.92 -9.23 18.72
N LEU A 61 13.97 -8.57 18.05
CA LEU A 61 14.16 -8.01 16.72
C LEU A 61 15.25 -6.94 16.73
N ALA A 62 15.22 -6.02 17.69
CA ALA A 62 16.21 -4.96 17.81
C ALA A 62 17.63 -5.52 18.04
N ASP A 63 17.76 -6.54 18.88
CA ASP A 63 19.04 -7.20 19.13
C ASP A 63 19.55 -7.96 17.91
N ALA A 64 18.66 -8.60 17.15
CA ALA A 64 19.02 -9.25 15.89
C ALA A 64 19.57 -8.25 14.87
N ILE A 65 18.91 -7.09 14.73
CA ILE A 65 19.36 -6.01 13.85
C ILE A 65 20.74 -5.50 14.29
N ARG A 66 20.94 -5.20 15.58
CA ARG A 66 22.22 -4.69 16.10
C ARG A 66 23.38 -5.68 15.94
N ARG A 67 23.12 -6.99 16.01
CA ARG A 67 24.14 -8.01 15.72
C ARG A 67 24.60 -7.98 14.26
N ARG A 68 23.68 -7.71 13.32
CA ARG A 68 23.98 -7.68 11.89
C ARG A 68 24.52 -6.34 11.40
N ALA A 69 24.08 -5.24 12.03
CA ALA A 69 24.45 -3.87 11.76
C ALA A 69 24.77 -3.15 13.09
N PRO A 70 26.03 -3.25 13.56
CA PRO A 70 26.46 -2.56 14.78
C PRO A 70 26.21 -1.04 14.67
N GLY A 71 25.58 -0.46 15.69
CA GLY A 71 25.22 0.97 15.72
C GLY A 71 23.85 1.31 15.12
N ALA A 72 23.13 0.34 14.56
CA ALA A 72 21.77 0.57 14.09
C ALA A 72 20.83 1.05 15.21
N VAL A 73 20.12 2.15 14.94
CA VAL A 73 19.08 2.69 15.82
C VAL A 73 17.74 2.11 15.38
N VAL A 74 17.04 1.45 16.31
CA VAL A 74 15.72 0.85 16.05
C VAL A 74 14.66 1.71 16.71
N VAL A 75 13.75 2.23 15.89
CA VAL A 75 12.62 3.06 16.31
C VAL A 75 11.32 2.43 15.85
N PRO A 76 10.22 2.58 16.61
CA PRO A 76 8.92 2.14 16.15
C PRO A 76 8.40 3.09 15.06
N GLU A 77 7.88 2.51 13.98
CA GLU A 77 7.19 3.23 12.91
C GLU A 77 5.74 2.73 12.79
N ILE A 78 4.82 3.64 12.53
CA ILE A 78 3.44 3.31 12.18
C ILE A 78 3.31 3.35 10.66
N LEU A 79 3.20 2.18 10.04
CA LEU A 79 2.89 2.06 8.62
C LEU A 79 1.39 2.31 8.39
N VAL A 80 1.05 3.30 7.58
CA VAL A 80 -0.32 3.61 7.12
C VAL A 80 -0.72 2.76 5.92
N GLY A 81 -0.51 1.44 6.03
CA GLY A 81 -0.77 0.45 4.99
C GLY A 81 -1.43 -0.81 5.55
N PHE A 82 -1.64 -1.80 4.69
CA PHE A 82 -2.26 -3.06 5.07
C PHE A 82 -1.21 -4.19 5.16
N THR A 83 -1.20 -4.92 6.29
CA THR A 83 -0.29 -6.05 6.53
C THR A 83 -1.01 -7.14 7.31
N ASP A 84 -0.56 -8.40 7.23
CA ASP A 84 -1.16 -9.53 7.98
C ASP A 84 -1.03 -9.41 9.51
N ASN A 85 -0.21 -8.48 10.02
CA ASN A 85 -0.04 -8.24 11.45
C ASN A 85 -1.35 -7.96 12.19
N TRP A 86 -2.35 -7.38 11.52
CA TRP A 86 -3.64 -7.16 12.14
C TRP A 86 -4.35 -8.48 12.52
N VAL A 87 -4.17 -9.54 11.73
CA VAL A 87 -4.72 -10.89 12.01
C VAL A 87 -4.02 -11.48 13.22
N PHE A 88 -2.68 -11.49 13.21
CA PHE A 88 -1.89 -12.07 14.30
C PHE A 88 -2.18 -11.40 15.64
N ARG A 89 -2.34 -10.07 15.65
CA ARG A 89 -2.72 -9.31 16.85
C ARG A 89 -4.11 -9.67 17.37
N ARG A 90 -5.07 -9.98 16.49
CA ARG A 90 -6.40 -10.49 16.92
C ARG A 90 -6.32 -11.89 17.52
N CYS A 91 -5.30 -12.67 17.20
CA CYS A 91 -5.01 -13.96 17.82
C CYS A 91 -4.23 -13.84 19.14
N GLY A 92 -3.97 -12.62 19.64
CA GLY A 92 -3.21 -12.39 20.86
C GLY A 92 -1.69 -12.41 20.70
N LEU A 93 -1.19 -12.39 19.45
CA LEU A 93 0.24 -12.34 19.15
C LEU A 93 0.72 -10.90 18.96
N HIS A 94 1.94 -10.59 19.36
CA HIS A 94 2.60 -9.35 18.95
C HIS A 94 3.11 -9.47 17.51
N GLY A 95 2.92 -8.43 16.70
CA GLY A 95 3.36 -8.40 15.30
C GLY A 95 3.99 -7.06 14.94
N TYR A 96 5.15 -7.11 14.28
CA TYR A 96 5.92 -5.94 13.83
C TYR A 96 6.27 -6.12 12.36
N GLY A 97 6.27 -5.03 11.60
CA GLY A 97 6.80 -5.03 10.23
C GLY A 97 8.33 -5.07 10.27
N TRP A 98 8.94 -5.79 9.33
CA TRP A 98 10.38 -5.81 9.16
C TRP A 98 10.73 -6.03 7.69
N SER A 99 11.67 -5.24 7.18
CA SER A 99 12.26 -5.43 5.85
C SER A 99 13.70 -5.93 6.02
N PRO A 100 14.11 -7.01 5.35
CA PRO A 100 15.49 -7.48 5.33
C PRO A 100 16.42 -6.59 4.49
N PHE A 101 15.89 -5.60 3.78
CA PHE A 101 16.61 -4.75 2.84
C PHE A 101 16.78 -3.33 3.38
N ILE A 102 17.93 -2.72 3.08
CA ILE A 102 18.10 -1.27 3.22
C ILE A 102 17.51 -0.67 1.95
N LEU A 103 16.40 0.03 2.09
CA LEU A 103 15.71 0.65 0.96
C LEU A 103 16.07 2.13 0.91
N ASP A 104 16.49 2.60 -0.25
CA ASP A 104 16.58 4.03 -0.50
C ASP A 104 15.16 4.64 -0.45
N PHE A 105 14.99 5.68 0.36
CA PHE A 105 13.70 6.32 0.55
C PHE A 105 13.25 7.01 -0.74
N GLU A 106 14.15 7.68 -1.46
CA GLU A 106 13.76 8.43 -2.67
C GLU A 106 13.48 7.51 -3.87
N GLY A 107 14.22 6.40 -3.99
CA GLY A 107 14.18 5.51 -5.13
C GLY A 107 13.30 4.28 -4.95
N GLU A 108 13.64 3.39 -4.03
CA GLU A 108 13.09 2.02 -3.95
C GLU A 108 11.82 1.97 -3.12
N TRP A 109 11.77 2.68 -2.00
CA TRP A 109 10.60 2.71 -1.12
C TRP A 109 9.34 3.20 -1.84
N HIS A 110 9.45 4.26 -2.66
CA HIS A 110 8.33 4.80 -3.44
C HIS A 110 7.87 3.88 -4.59
N ARG A 111 8.63 2.84 -4.92
CA ARG A 111 8.30 1.89 -5.99
C ARG A 111 7.65 0.62 -5.49
N VAL A 112 7.52 0.44 -4.18
CA VAL A 112 6.76 -0.67 -3.61
C VAL A 112 5.31 -0.55 -4.13
N HIS A 113 4.81 -1.59 -4.80
CA HIS A 113 3.52 -1.57 -5.52
C HIS A 113 3.43 -0.56 -6.68
N GLY A 114 4.57 -0.02 -7.13
CA GLY A 114 4.67 0.94 -8.22
C GLY A 114 5.25 0.35 -9.49
N ASN A 115 5.42 1.19 -10.50
CA ASN A 115 6.09 0.81 -11.73
C ASN A 115 7.59 0.60 -11.49
N ASP A 116 8.13 -0.45 -12.11
CA ASP A 116 9.57 -0.78 -12.03
C ASP A 116 10.04 -1.02 -10.58
N GLU A 117 9.24 -1.77 -9.81
CA GLU A 117 9.60 -2.28 -8.49
C GLU A 117 10.88 -3.13 -8.57
N ARG A 118 11.86 -2.82 -7.73
CA ARG A 118 13.19 -3.43 -7.76
C ARG A 118 13.89 -3.32 -6.41
N LEU A 119 14.97 -4.10 -6.28
CA LEU A 119 15.86 -4.09 -5.13
C LEU A 119 17.32 -4.03 -5.60
N SER A 120 18.10 -3.19 -4.95
CA SER A 120 19.54 -3.14 -5.10
C SER A 120 20.16 -4.38 -4.45
N LEU A 121 21.22 -4.91 -5.07
CA LEU A 121 21.91 -6.11 -4.59
C LEU A 121 22.99 -5.79 -3.53
N GLU A 122 23.30 -4.51 -3.33
CA GLU A 122 24.30 -4.00 -2.40
C GLU A 122 23.75 -2.81 -1.62
#